data_AF-A0A4S8J8E2-F1
#
_entry.id   AF-A0A4S8J8E2-F1
#
_cell.length_a   1.000
_cell.length_b   1.000
_cell.length_c   1.000
_cell.angle_alpha   90.00
_cell.angle_beta   90.00
_cell.angle_gamma   90.00
#
_symmetry.space_group_name_H-M   'P 1'
#
loop_
_entity.id
_entity.type
_entity.pdbx_description
1 polymer ?
#
loop_
_entity_poly.entity_id
_entity_poly.type
_entity_poly.pdbx_seq_one_letter_code
_entity_poly.pdbx_strand_id
1 'polypeptide(L)' 'MRLDCAQAVVNHLEDAHELIDTAISTALKESKPVYISISCNLSAIPHPTFSLEPVPFFLSPR' A
#
# COMPACT_ATOMS: atom_id res chain seq x y z
N MET A 1 16.38 18.28 -2.79
CA MET A 1 15.23 17.90 -3.63
C MET A 1 14.63 16.64 -3.01
N ARG A 2 13.41 16.70 -2.46
CA ARG A 2 12.76 15.56 -1.80
C ARG A 2 11.92 14.86 -2.87
N LEU A 3 12.27 13.63 -3.21
CA LEU A 3 11.61 12.86 -4.28
C LEU A 3 10.22 12.38 -3.84
N ASP A 4 10.05 12.09 -2.56
CA ASP A 4 8.80 11.56 -2.01
C ASP A 4 8.07 12.61 -1.17
N CYS A 5 6.75 12.70 -1.35
CA CYS A 5 5.90 13.55 -0.51
C CYS A 5 5.48 12.88 0.78
N ALA A 6 5.43 11.56 0.81
CA ALA A 6 5.17 10.77 2.00
C ALA A 6 5.85 9.41 1.89
N GLN A 7 6.11 8.81 3.05
CA GLN A 7 6.58 7.44 3.19
C GLN A 7 5.66 6.73 4.17
N ALA A 8 5.06 5.63 3.72
CA ALA A 8 4.23 4.77 4.56
C ALA A 8 4.99 3.46 4.84
N VAL A 9 5.14 3.12 6.11
CA VAL A 9 5.75 1.86 6.55
C VAL A 9 4.70 1.06 7.31
N VAL A 10 4.30 -0.07 6.74
CA VAL A 10 3.27 -0.95 7.28
C VAL A 10 3.92 -2.06 8.09
N ASN A 11 3.75 -2.00 9.42
CA ASN A 11 4.25 -2.98 10.38
C ASN A 11 3.13 -3.77 11.08
N HIS A 12 1.89 -3.30 10.97
CA HIS A 12 0.70 -3.91 11.55
C HIS A 12 -0.36 -4.14 10.48
N LEU A 13 -1.04 -5.29 10.54
CA LEU A 13 -2.06 -5.67 9.55
C LEU A 13 -3.34 -4.84 9.70
N GLU A 14 -3.67 -4.43 10.93
CA GLU A 14 -4.88 -3.64 11.24
C GLU A 14 -4.85 -2.25 10.59
N ASP A 15 -3.71 -1.57 10.67
CA ASP A 15 -3.53 -0.22 10.10
C ASP A 15 -3.06 -0.25 8.63
N ALA A 16 -2.78 -1.44 8.08
CA ALA A 16 -2.22 -1.58 6.74
C ALA A 16 -3.10 -0.90 5.68
N HIS A 17 -4.41 -1.12 5.77
CA HIS A 17 -5.35 -0.54 4.83
C HIS A 17 -5.37 1.00 4.93
N GLU A 18 -5.50 1.56 6.14
CA GLU A 18 -5.57 3.02 6.32
C GLU A 18 -4.27 3.71 5.90
N LEU A 19 -3.11 3.13 6.23
CA LEU A 19 -1.81 3.68 5.84
C LEU A 19 -1.63 3.71 4.32
N ILE A 20 -2.06 2.65 3.62
CA ILE A 20 -1.98 2.57 2.16
C ILE A 20 -2.94 3.59 1.53
N ASP A 21 -4.19 3.65 2.01
CA ASP A 21 -5.21 4.54 1.46
C ASP A 21 -4.82 6.02 1.64
N THR A 22 -4.27 6.34 2.82
CA THR A 22 -3.73 7.67 3.12
C THR A 22 -2.53 8.00 2.24
N ALA A 23 -1.62 7.06 2.03
CA ALA A 23 -0.45 7.26 1.18
C ALA A 23 -0.85 7.53 -0.29
N ILE A 24 -1.79 6.75 -0.82
CA ILE A 24 -2.31 6.94 -2.19
C ILE A 24 -3.06 8.27 -2.30
N SER A 25 -3.93 8.59 -1.34
CA SER A 25 -4.65 9.86 -1.29
C SER A 25 -3.70 11.05 -1.27
N THR A 26 -2.61 10.94 -0.50
CA THR A 26 -1.56 11.96 -0.45
C THR A 26 -0.80 12.05 -1.76
N ALA A 27 -0.46 10.91 -2.38
CA ALA A 27 0.23 10.84 -3.67
C ALA A 27 -0.59 11.52 -4.78
N LEU A 28 -1.90 11.27 -4.82
CA LEU A 28 -2.83 11.89 -5.77
C LEU A 28 -2.97 13.39 -5.53
N LYS A 29 -3.07 13.81 -4.26
CA LYS A 29 -3.22 15.23 -3.90
C LYS A 29 -1.97 16.06 -4.23
N GLU A 30 -0.79 15.50 -3.97
CA GLU A 30 0.50 16.16 -4.21
C GLU A 30 1.05 15.90 -5.63
N SER A 31 0.39 15.03 -6.40
CA SER A 31 0.83 14.56 -7.73
C SER A 31 2.29 14.12 -7.76
N LYS A 32 2.75 13.45 -6.70
CA LYS A 32 4.14 13.03 -6.49
C LYS A 32 4.19 11.57 -6.06
N PRO A 33 5.30 10.88 -6.34
CA PRO A 33 5.47 9.51 -5.91
C PRO A 33 5.48 9.41 -4.37
N VAL A 34 5.04 8.25 -3.89
CA VAL A 34 4.98 7.89 -2.48
C VAL A 34 5.68 6.56 -2.30
N TYR A 35 6.49 6.44 -1.26
CA TYR A 35 7.19 5.20 -0.96
C TYR A 35 6.38 4.39 0.05
N ILE A 36 5.96 3.18 -0.33
CA ILE A 36 5.22 2.26 0.55
C ILE A 36 6.09 1.03 0.83
N SER A 37 6.45 0.84 2.08
CA SER A 37 7.20 -0.33 2.56
C SER A 37 6.27 -1.22 3.37
N ILE A 38 6.10 -2.47 2.92
CA ILE A 38 5.22 -3.45 3.57
C ILE A 38 6.07 -4.59 4.09
N SER A 39 5.93 -4.91 5.37
CA SER A 39 6.69 -6.00 5.98
C SER A 39 6.17 -7.36 5.48
N CYS A 40 7.06 -8.20 4.95
CA CYS A 40 6.72 -9.49 4.32
C CYS A 40 6.08 -10.51 5.28
N ASN A 41 6.23 -10.32 6.59
CA ASN A 41 5.55 -11.15 7.60
C ASN A 41 4.03 -10.95 7.60
N LEU A 42 3.53 -9.82 7.07
CA LEU A 42 2.11 -9.50 7.03
C LEU A 42 1.42 -10.04 5.78
N SER A 43 2.13 -10.15 4.65
CA SER A 43 1.56 -10.68 3.39
C SER A 43 1.18 -12.16 3.47
N ALA A 44 1.69 -12.89 4.46
CA ALA A 44 1.36 -14.29 4.70
C ALA A 44 0.11 -14.48 5.59
N ILE A 45 -0.42 -13.41 6.18
CA ILE A 45 -1.56 -13.49 7.11
C ILE A 45 -2.84 -13.14 6.33
N PRO A 46 -3.75 -14.11 6.09
CA PRO A 46 -5.01 -13.82 5.43
C PRO A 46 -5.90 -12.97 6.35
N HIS A 47 -6.21 -11.74 5.94
CA HIS A 47 -7.20 -10.90 6.63
C HIS A 47 -8.54 -10.99 5.90
N PRO A 48 -9.69 -11.12 6.62
CA PRO A 48 -11.01 -11.21 6.00
C PRO A 48 -11.34 -10.01 5.10
N THR A 49 -10.81 -8.81 5.38
CA THR A 49 -10.96 -7.61 4.52
C THR A 49 -10.36 -7.79 3.13
N PHE A 50 -9.29 -8.59 2.99
CA PHE A 50 -8.65 -8.87 1.70
C PHE A 50 -9.12 -10.20 1.08
N SER A 51 -10.07 -10.89 1.71
CA SER A 51 -10.52 -12.21 1.29
C SER A 51 -11.72 -12.18 0.33
N LEU A 52 -12.31 -11.00 0.11
CA LEU A 52 -13.40 -10.80 -0.84
C LEU A 52 -12.81 -10.45 -2.20
N GLU A 53 -12.72 -11.47 -3.04
CA GLU A 53 -12.29 -11.45 -4.45
C GLU A 53 -10.79 -11.16 -4.63
N PRO A 54 -10.01 -12.04 -5.30
CA PRO A 54 -8.67 -11.66 -5.72
C PRO A 54 -8.79 -10.46 -6.65
N VAL A 55 -8.30 -9.29 -6.21
CA VAL A 55 -8.12 -8.14 -7.11
C VAL A 55 -7.34 -8.68 -8.31
N PRO A 56 -7.89 -8.60 -9.54
CA PRO A 56 -7.23 -9.17 -10.70
C PRO A 56 -5.86 -8.52 -10.81
N PHE A 57 -4.82 -9.31 -10.55
CA PHE A 57 -3.43 -8.86 -10.66
C PHE A 57 -3.19 -8.45 -12.11
N PHE A 58 -3.30 -7.15 -12.38
CA PHE A 58 -2.87 -6.55 -13.63
C PHE A 58 -1.34 -6.46 -13.61
N LEU A 59 -0.68 -7.62 -13.65
CA LEU A 59 0.72 -7.70 -14.06
C LEU A 59 0.70 -7.84 -15.58
N SER A 60 0.73 -6.71 -16.29
CA SER A 60 1.08 -6.73 -17.71
C SER A 60 2.46 -7.40 -17.82
N PRO A 61 2.62 -8.44 -18.65
CA PRO A 61 3.90 -9.14 -18.79
C PRO A 61 4.94 -8.18 -19.37
N ARG A 62 6.18 -8.27 -18.86
CA ARG A 62 7.36 -7.67 -19.49
C ARG A 62 7.80 -8.50 -20.68
#